data_AF-J7X269-F1
#
_entry.id   AF-J7X269-F1
#
_cell.length_a   1.000
_cell.length_b   1.000
_cell.length_c   1.000
_cell.angle_alpha   90.00
_cell.angle_beta   90.00
_cell.angle_gamma   90.00
#
_symmetry.space_group_name_H-M   'P 1'
#
loop_
_entity.id
_entity.type
_entity.pdbx_description
1 polymer ?
#
loop_
_entity_poly.entity_id
_entity_poly.type
_entity_poly.pdbx_seq_one_letter_code
_entity_poly.pdbx_strand_id
1 'polypeptide(L)'
;MYIIDKVHMLSNSAFNALLKTLEEPPAHVIFILATTDPQKVPKTIISRCQQFEFRNIPLQAMIERLKFISHNQGIRITDEALHLISQLAEGGLRNALSIMDHVIAYATYNVIPLNI
;
A
#
# COMPACT_ATOMS: atom_id res chain seq x y z
N MET A 1 -6.11 -19.39 -6.20
CA MET A 1 -5.16 -18.27 -6.03
C MET A 1 -4.96 -18.05 -4.53
N TYR A 2 -3.72 -17.91 -4.08
CA TYR A 2 -3.36 -17.67 -2.68
C TYR A 2 -2.51 -16.41 -2.58
N ILE A 3 -2.84 -15.52 -1.64
CA ILE A 3 -2.09 -14.30 -1.35
C ILE A 3 -1.58 -14.42 0.08
N ILE A 4 -0.27 -14.34 0.27
CA ILE A 4 0.39 -14.39 1.57
C ILE A 4 1.04 -13.04 1.81
N ASP A 5 0.45 -12.25 2.70
CA ASP A 5 1.02 -10.98 3.13
C ASP A 5 2.07 -11.19 4.22
N LYS A 6 3.05 -10.29 4.25
CA LYS A 6 4.20 -10.31 5.18
C LYS A 6 4.87 -11.68 5.24
N VAL A 7 5.15 -12.29 4.08
CA VAL A 7 5.70 -13.66 4.01
C VAL A 7 7.03 -13.82 4.77
N HIS A 8 7.80 -12.73 4.95
CA HIS A 8 9.00 -12.70 5.80
C HIS A 8 8.76 -13.04 7.28
N MET A 9 7.50 -13.01 7.74
CA MET A 9 7.10 -13.39 9.10
C MET A 9 6.80 -14.90 9.24
N LEU A 10 6.86 -15.67 8.14
CA LEU A 10 6.64 -17.11 8.21
C LEU A 10 7.74 -17.81 9.03
N SER A 11 7.36 -18.85 9.76
CA SER A 11 8.31 -19.72 10.42
C SER A 11 9.12 -20.52 9.38
N ASN A 12 10.30 -21.00 9.80
CA ASN A 12 11.14 -21.85 8.94
C ASN A 12 10.40 -23.12 8.47
N SER A 13 9.57 -23.72 9.34
CA SER A 13 8.76 -24.89 8.97
C SER A 13 7.71 -24.54 7.90
N ALA A 14 7.08 -23.37 8.00
CA ALA A 14 6.13 -22.90 7.00
C ALA A 14 6.81 -22.61 5.65
N PHE A 15 8.01 -22.01 5.65
CA PHE A 15 8.79 -21.83 4.42
C PHE A 15 9.14 -23.16 3.76
N ASN A 16 9.56 -24.16 4.53
CA ASN A 16 9.88 -25.48 3.99
C ASN A 16 8.66 -26.19 3.39
N ALA A 17 7.49 -26.04 4.01
CA ALA A 17 6.23 -26.58 3.47
C ALA A 17 5.82 -25.85 2.17
N LEU A 18 5.93 -24.53 2.15
CA LEU A 18 5.64 -23.71 0.98
C LEU A 18 6.58 -24.04 -0.19
N LEU A 19 7.87 -24.25 0.09
CA LEU A 19 8.89 -24.56 -0.91
C LEU A 19 8.53 -25.78 -1.76
N LYS A 20 8.05 -26.87 -1.11
CA LYS A 20 7.60 -28.09 -1.82
C LYS A 20 6.49 -27.78 -2.83
N THR A 21 5.58 -26.88 -2.46
CA THR A 21 4.46 -26.50 -3.32
C THR A 21 4.89 -25.54 -4.43
N LEU A 22 5.91 -24.70 -4.20
CA LEU A 22 6.46 -23.81 -5.23
C LEU A 22 7.32 -24.56 -6.25
N GLU A 23 7.89 -25.71 -5.89
CA GLU A 23 8.65 -26.57 -6.82
C GLU A 23 7.75 -27.31 -7.81
N GLU A 24 6.62 -27.84 -7.33
CA GLU A 24 5.65 -28.54 -8.15
C GLU A 24 4.24 -27.95 -7.92
N PRO A 25 3.99 -26.71 -8.40
CA PRO A 25 2.72 -26.05 -8.13
C PRO A 25 1.58 -26.77 -8.87
N PRO A 26 0.42 -26.98 -8.22
CA PRO A 26 -0.76 -27.44 -8.93
C PRO A 26 -1.10 -26.49 -10.08
N ALA A 27 -1.47 -27.03 -11.26
CA ALA A 27 -1.63 -26.25 -12.49
C ALA A 27 -2.65 -25.08 -12.40
N HIS A 28 -3.56 -25.11 -11.44
CA HIS A 28 -4.61 -24.11 -11.23
C HIS A 28 -4.30 -23.14 -10.07
N VAL A 29 -3.12 -23.25 -9.45
CA VAL A 29 -2.75 -22.47 -8.28
C VAL A 29 -1.74 -21.38 -8.66
N ILE A 30 -2.07 -20.15 -8.29
CA ILE A 30 -1.18 -19.00 -8.35
C ILE A 30 -0.92 -18.52 -6.92
N PHE A 31 0.36 -18.39 -6.56
CA PHE A 31 0.81 -17.78 -5.30
C PHE A 31 1.25 -16.34 -5.56
N ILE A 32 0.77 -15.43 -4.71
CA ILE A 32 1.23 -14.05 -4.63
C ILE A 32 1.81 -13.86 -3.23
N LEU A 33 3.11 -13.59 -3.15
CA LEU A 33 3.82 -13.37 -1.90
C LEU A 33 4.13 -11.88 -1.77
N ALA A 34 3.66 -11.25 -0.70
CA ALA A 34 3.95 -9.86 -0.40
C ALA A 34 4.89 -9.75 0.82
N THR A 35 5.88 -8.87 0.74
CA THR A 35 6.84 -8.61 1.81
C THR A 35 7.29 -7.16 1.78
N THR A 36 7.51 -6.59 2.97
CA THR A 36 8.19 -5.29 3.15
C THR A 36 9.69 -5.46 3.37
N ASP A 37 10.16 -6.69 3.58
CA ASP A 37 11.55 -7.03 3.86
C ASP A 37 11.95 -8.27 3.05
N PRO A 38 12.40 -8.08 1.79
CA PRO A 38 12.76 -9.21 0.93
C PRO A 38 14.03 -9.93 1.40
N GLN A 39 14.90 -9.28 2.17
CA GLN A 39 16.15 -9.88 2.66
C GLN A 39 15.88 -10.98 3.71
N LYS A 40 14.76 -10.89 4.43
CA LYS A 40 14.30 -11.92 5.37
C LYS A 40 13.61 -13.12 4.72
N VAL A 41 13.35 -13.06 3.41
CA VAL A 41 12.76 -14.20 2.69
C VAL A 41 13.90 -15.11 2.19
N PRO A 42 13.85 -16.43 2.41
CA PRO A 42 14.88 -17.34 1.93
C PRO A 42 15.10 -17.23 0.42
N LYS A 43 16.36 -17.21 -0.01
CA LYS A 43 16.74 -17.16 -1.44
C LYS A 43 16.11 -18.28 -2.27
N THR A 44 15.85 -19.44 -1.66
CA THR A 44 15.18 -20.59 -2.28
C THR A 44 13.73 -20.32 -2.67
N ILE A 45 13.01 -19.49 -1.90
CA ILE A 45 11.66 -19.02 -2.25
C ILE A 45 11.77 -17.97 -3.34
N ILE A 46 12.65 -16.97 -3.16
CA ILE A 46 12.85 -15.87 -4.10
C ILE A 46 13.21 -16.40 -5.51
N SER A 47 14.06 -17.43 -5.61
CA SER A 47 14.49 -17.99 -6.89
C SER A 47 13.39 -18.70 -7.68
N ARG A 48 12.23 -18.98 -7.05
CA ARG A 48 11.06 -19.64 -7.65
C ARG A 48 9.89 -18.69 -7.86
N CYS A 49 10.08 -17.39 -7.61
CA CYS A 49 9.06 -16.37 -7.79
C CYS A 49 9.50 -15.32 -8.80
N GLN A 50 8.57 -14.85 -9.62
CA GLN A 50 8.76 -13.59 -10.34
C GLN A 50 8.71 -12.44 -9.33
N GLN A 51 9.78 -11.66 -9.29
CA GLN A 51 9.88 -10.52 -8.37
C GLN A 51 9.31 -9.27 -9.02
N PHE A 52 8.48 -8.57 -8.27
CA PHE A 52 7.97 -7.25 -8.59
C PHE A 52 8.24 -6.32 -7.42
N GLU A 53 9.02 -5.27 -7.67
CA GLU A 53 9.34 -4.26 -6.66
C GLU A 53 8.37 -3.09 -6.80
N PHE A 54 7.63 -2.80 -5.73
CA PHE A 54 6.79 -1.61 -5.65
C PHE A 54 7.60 -0.47 -5.05
N ARG A 55 7.78 0.60 -5.83
CA ARG A 55 8.45 1.82 -5.36
C ARG A 55 7.43 2.78 -4.77
N ASN A 56 7.92 3.70 -3.94
CA ASN A 56 7.14 4.82 -3.42
C ASN A 56 6.53 5.63 -4.58
N ILE A 57 5.30 6.06 -4.39
CA ILE A 57 4.60 6.88 -5.38
C ILE A 57 5.22 8.28 -5.39
N PRO A 58 5.62 8.81 -6.56
CA PRO A 58 6.10 10.18 -6.67
C PRO A 58 5.08 11.19 -6.15
N LEU A 59 5.55 12.25 -5.49
CA LEU A 59 4.69 13.26 -4.85
C LEU A 59 3.63 13.80 -5.82
N GLN A 60 4.02 14.21 -7.03
CA GLN A 60 3.08 14.74 -8.02
C GLN A 60 2.03 13.71 -8.43
N ALA A 61 2.43 12.45 -8.66
CA ALA A 61 1.50 11.39 -9.03
C ALA A 61 0.48 11.11 -7.91
N MET A 62 0.88 11.26 -6.66
CA MET A 62 -0.01 11.15 -5.51
C MET A 62 -1.01 12.31 -5.46
N ILE A 63 -0.55 13.55 -5.63
CA ILE A 63 -1.41 14.74 -5.66
C ILE A 63 -2.49 14.59 -6.75
N GLU A 64 -2.09 14.25 -7.98
CA GLU A 64 -3.04 14.02 -9.08
C GLU A 64 -4.04 12.90 -8.77
N ARG A 65 -3.57 11.82 -8.13
CA ARG A 65 -4.43 10.72 -7.74
C ARG A 65 -5.45 11.13 -6.68
N LEU A 66 -5.03 11.87 -5.66
CA LEU A 66 -5.93 12.37 -4.62
C LEU A 66 -6.92 13.40 -5.18
N LYS A 67 -6.47 14.29 -6.07
CA LYS A 67 -7.33 15.24 -6.79
C LYS A 67 -8.41 14.53 -7.62
N PHE A 68 -8.03 13.48 -8.33
CA PHE A 68 -8.97 12.64 -9.07
C PHE A 68 -10.01 11.98 -8.14
N ILE A 69 -9.57 11.45 -6.99
CA ILE A 69 -10.46 10.79 -6.03
C ILE A 69 -11.42 11.79 -5.39
N SER A 70 -10.92 12.94 -4.91
CA SER A 70 -11.74 13.95 -4.26
C SER A 70 -12.78 14.53 -5.21
N HIS A 71 -12.41 14.79 -6.47
CA HIS A 71 -13.33 15.22 -7.51
C HIS A 71 -14.46 14.21 -7.74
N ASN A 72 -14.13 12.92 -7.92
CA ASN A 72 -15.13 11.87 -8.15
C ASN A 72 -16.05 11.61 -6.95
N GLN A 73 -15.60 11.97 -5.74
CA GLN A 73 -16.38 11.83 -4.51
C GLN A 73 -17.12 13.13 -4.13
N GLY A 74 -17.00 14.21 -4.92
CA GLY A 74 -17.63 15.50 -4.63
C GLY A 74 -17.05 16.22 -3.41
N ILE A 75 -15.84 15.85 -2.99
CA ILE A 75 -15.15 16.45 -1.84
C ILE A 75 -14.44 17.73 -2.29
N ARG A 76 -14.73 18.84 -1.61
CA ARG A 76 -14.00 20.10 -1.81
C ARG A 76 -12.75 20.08 -0.94
N ILE A 77 -11.59 20.12 -1.59
CA ILE A 77 -10.28 20.18 -0.94
C ILE A 77 -9.36 21.05 -1.79
N THR A 78 -8.51 21.85 -1.15
CA THR A 78 -7.59 22.76 -1.87
C THR A 78 -6.33 22.02 -2.32
N ASP A 79 -5.66 22.55 -3.34
CA ASP A 79 -4.42 21.97 -3.86
C ASP A 79 -3.30 21.99 -2.79
N GLU A 80 -3.27 22.99 -1.91
CA GLU A 80 -2.32 23.05 -0.78
C GLU A 80 -2.55 21.92 0.22
N ALA A 81 -3.81 21.61 0.53
CA ALA A 81 -4.15 20.50 1.42
C ALA A 81 -3.76 19.15 0.80
N LEU A 82 -4.01 18.95 -0.50
CA LEU A 82 -3.59 17.75 -1.23
C LEU A 82 -2.06 17.58 -1.24
N HIS A 83 -1.32 18.69 -1.41
CA HIS A 83 0.13 18.68 -1.36
C HIS A 83 0.63 18.27 0.04
N LEU A 84 0.10 18.88 1.10
CA LEU A 84 0.48 18.56 2.48
C LEU A 84 0.18 17.10 2.84
N ILE A 85 -1.01 16.60 2.50
CA ILE A 85 -1.40 15.20 2.69
C ILE A 85 -0.41 14.26 1.98
N SER A 86 -0.06 14.58 0.74
CA SER A 86 0.84 13.76 -0.07
C SER A 86 2.27 13.74 0.49
N GLN A 87 2.75 14.85 1.04
CA GLN A 87 4.04 14.91 1.73
C GLN A 87 4.03 14.06 3.01
N LEU A 88 2.99 14.18 3.83
CA LEU A 88 2.84 13.41 5.08
C LEU A 88 2.68 11.90 4.85
N ALA A 89 2.23 11.50 3.65
CA ALA A 89 2.05 10.10 3.30
C ALA A 89 3.33 9.36 2.91
N GLU A 90 4.44 10.09 2.69
CA GLU A 90 5.77 9.54 2.38
C GLU A 90 5.77 8.48 1.26
N GLY A 91 4.97 8.71 0.21
CA GLY A 91 4.88 7.81 -0.94
C GLY A 91 3.90 6.64 -0.80
N GLY A 92 3.26 6.47 0.37
CA GLY A 92 2.23 5.47 0.62
C GLY A 92 0.81 5.98 0.35
N LEU A 93 0.19 5.57 -0.77
CA LEU A 93 -1.18 6.00 -1.12
C LEU A 93 -2.21 5.66 -0.03
N ARG A 94 -2.07 4.50 0.62
CA ARG A 94 -2.97 4.11 1.70
C ARG A 94 -2.92 5.10 2.86
N ASN A 95 -1.71 5.58 3.21
CA ASN A 95 -1.53 6.59 4.25
C ASN A 95 -2.14 7.91 3.80
N ALA A 96 -1.90 8.32 2.55
CA ALA A 96 -2.44 9.55 1.99
C ALA A 96 -3.98 9.58 2.07
N LEU A 97 -4.64 8.50 1.66
CA LEU A 97 -6.09 8.36 1.75
C LEU A 97 -6.57 8.36 3.20
N SER A 98 -5.90 7.65 4.10
CA SER A 98 -6.27 7.67 5.54
C SER A 98 -6.15 9.06 6.15
N ILE A 99 -5.10 9.82 5.81
CA ILE A 99 -4.94 11.21 6.26
C ILE A 99 -6.05 12.08 5.67
N MET A 100 -6.33 11.95 4.36
CA MET A 100 -7.40 12.70 3.69
C MET A 100 -8.76 12.43 4.34
N ASP A 101 -9.09 11.17 4.60
CA ASP A 101 -10.34 10.78 5.27
C ASP A 101 -10.44 11.38 6.68
N HIS A 102 -9.33 11.39 7.45
CA HIS A 102 -9.30 12.07 8.74
C HIS A 102 -9.55 13.58 8.60
N VAL A 103 -8.86 14.26 7.67
CA VAL A 103 -9.04 15.70 7.43
C VAL A 103 -10.49 16.02 7.07
N ILE A 104 -11.11 15.22 6.21
CA ILE A 104 -12.52 15.37 5.83
C ILE A 104 -13.44 15.19 7.05
N ALA A 105 -13.19 14.17 7.87
CA ALA A 105 -13.97 13.92 9.08
C ALA A 105 -13.88 15.09 10.07
N TYR A 106 -12.68 15.63 10.30
CA TYR A 106 -12.47 16.79 11.17
C TYR A 106 -13.08 18.07 10.61
N ALA A 107 -12.98 18.30 9.30
CA ALA A 107 -13.59 19.47 8.65
C ALA A 107 -15.13 19.44 8.70
N THR A 108 -15.75 18.28 8.91
CA THR A 108 -17.21 18.09 8.85
C THR A 108 -17.85 17.79 10.21
N TYR A 109 -17.12 17.93 11.32
CA TYR A 109 -17.69 17.94 12.68
C TYR A 109 -17.08 19.08 13.51
N ASN A 110 -17.63 20.29 13.36
CA ASN A 110 -17.46 21.48 14.23
C ASN A 110 -16.06 21.71 14.84
N VAL A 111 -15.28 22.64 14.28
CA VAL A 111 -15.15 24.02 14.81
C VAL A 111 -14.67 24.92 13.66
N ILE A 112 -15.45 25.95 13.37
CA ILE A 112 -15.16 27.06 12.44
C ILE A 112 -13.90 27.78 12.96
N PRO A 113 -12.82 27.93 12.19
CA PRO A 113 -11.79 28.91 12.54
C PRO A 113 -12.44 30.29 12.46
N LEU A 114 -12.42 31.03 13.57
CA LEU A 114 -12.75 32.45 13.58
C LEU A 114 -12.08 33.14 12.39
N ASN A 115 -12.88 33.87 11.63
CA ASN A 115 -12.37 34.95 10.78
C ASN A 115 -11.43 35.81 11.64
N ILE A 116 -10.19 35.93 11.22
CA ILE A 116 -9.31 37.06 11.53
C ILE A 116 -8.92 37.67 10.20
#